data_AF-A0AAV6YLJ7-F1
#
_entry.id   AF-A0AAV6YLJ7-F1
#
_cell.length_a   1.000
_cell.length_b   1.000
_cell.length_c   1.000
_cell.angle_alpha   90.00
_cell.angle_beta   90.00
_cell.angle_gamma   90.00
#
_symmetry.space_group_name_H-M   'P 1'
#
loop_
_entity.id
_entity.type
_entity.pdbx_description
1 polymer ?
#
loop_
_entity_poly.entity_id
_entity_poly.type
_entity_poly.pdbx_seq_one_letter_code
_entity_poly.pdbx_strand_id
1 'polypeptide(L)'
;MNESLYFIGSTWAQMLSVLPLTKHFPGPHQRITQLLDETIEFIHEMVKASQESLDPSAPRHFIDSFLIKMEEEKNDPDTEFHLKNLLIITHNLLIVGSEIVSTTLKYGLLTLLKYPEIQGK
;
A
#
# COMPACT_ATOMS: atom_id res chain seq x y z
N MET A 1 5.08 9.83 12.62
CA MET A 1 5.74 8.69 11.94
C MET A 1 4.67 7.62 11.91
N ASN A 2 4.37 7.09 10.73
CA ASN A 2 3.14 6.34 10.49
C ASN A 2 3.05 5.10 11.40
N GLU A 3 1.85 4.73 11.86
CA GLU A 3 1.66 3.60 12.79
C GLU A 3 2.17 2.28 12.19
N SER A 4 1.96 2.08 10.89
CA SER A 4 2.51 1.00 10.06
C SER A 4 4.04 0.91 10.12
N LEU A 5 4.74 2.04 9.99
CA LEU A 5 6.20 2.09 9.97
C LEU A 5 6.78 1.75 11.36
N TYR A 6 6.15 2.26 12.43
CA TYR A 6 6.49 1.87 13.80
C TYR A 6 6.28 0.37 14.02
N PHE A 7 5.18 -0.17 13.51
CA PHE A 7 4.90 -1.59 13.63
C PHE A 7 5.92 -2.45 12.90
N ILE A 8 6.24 -2.16 11.64
CA ILE A 8 7.23 -2.92 10.84
C ILE A 8 8.59 -2.98 11.56
N GLY A 9 9.03 -1.88 12.17
CA GLY A 9 10.27 -1.83 12.94
C GLY A 9 10.18 -2.43 14.35
N SER A 10 8.99 -2.83 14.82
CA SER A 10 8.79 -3.28 16.20
C SER A 10 9.18 -4.73 16.43
N THR A 11 9.54 -5.05 17.68
CA THR A 11 9.75 -6.43 18.14
C THR A 11 8.50 -7.30 17.94
N TRP A 12 7.31 -6.69 17.96
CA TRP A 12 6.06 -7.41 17.75
C TRP A 12 5.91 -7.92 16.31
N ALA A 13 6.26 -7.10 15.32
CA ALA A 13 6.27 -7.53 13.92
C ALA A 13 7.30 -8.65 13.69
N GLN A 14 8.48 -8.55 14.33
CA GLN A 14 9.48 -9.61 14.29
C GLN A 14 8.92 -10.91 14.88
N MET A 15 8.25 -10.86 16.04
CA MET A 15 7.61 -12.04 16.64
C MET A 15 6.56 -12.70 15.74
N LEU A 16 5.72 -11.91 15.06
CA LEU A 16 4.73 -12.43 14.09
C LEU A 16 5.37 -13.12 12.89
N SER A 17 6.57 -12.70 12.49
CA SER A 17 7.31 -13.33 11.38
C SER A 17 7.89 -14.69 11.74
N VAL A 18 8.31 -14.90 13.00
CA VAL A 18 8.97 -16.14 13.45
C VAL A 18 8.04 -17.12 14.13
N LEU A 19 6.95 -16.65 14.75
CA LEU A 19 6.02 -17.46 15.55
C LEU A 19 4.57 -17.24 15.10
N PRO A 20 4.02 -18.11 14.23
CA PRO A 20 2.66 -17.97 13.71
C PRO A 20 1.56 -17.91 14.78
N LEU A 21 1.80 -18.54 15.94
CA LEU A 21 0.88 -18.57 17.08
C LEU A 21 0.61 -17.16 17.66
N THR A 22 1.54 -16.22 17.48
CA THR A 22 1.39 -14.85 18.00
C THR A 22 0.27 -14.05 17.31
N LYS A 23 -0.23 -14.53 16.16
CA LYS A 23 -1.39 -13.96 15.45
C LYS A 23 -2.71 -14.10 16.21
N HIS A 24 -2.79 -15.03 17.16
CA HIS A 24 -4.02 -15.29 17.92
C HIS A 24 -4.11 -14.50 19.23
N PHE A 25 -3.03 -13.86 19.65
CA PHE A 25 -3.01 -13.04 20.86
C PHE A 25 -3.43 -11.60 20.53
N PRO A 26 -4.06 -10.86 21.45
CA PRO A 26 -4.31 -9.44 21.24
C PRO A 26 -2.99 -8.67 21.13
N GLY A 27 -2.93 -7.66 20.25
CA GLY A 27 -1.72 -6.86 20.10
C GLY A 27 -1.76 -5.85 18.94
N PRO A 28 -0.66 -5.10 18.73
CA PRO A 28 -0.60 -4.00 17.76
C PRO A 28 -0.96 -4.38 16.32
N HIS A 29 -0.77 -5.64 15.95
CA HIS A 29 -1.13 -6.16 14.63
C HIS A 29 -2.63 -6.09 14.33
N GLN A 30 -3.50 -6.14 15.34
CA GLN A 30 -4.94 -5.96 15.13
C GLN A 30 -5.25 -4.56 14.60
N ARG A 31 -4.55 -3.55 15.11
CA ARG A 31 -4.66 -2.17 14.61
C ARG A 31 -4.14 -2.05 13.18
N ILE A 32 -3.03 -2.74 12.87
CA ILE A 32 -2.50 -2.78 11.49
C ILE A 32 -3.46 -3.47 10.54
N THR A 33 -4.10 -4.57 10.95
CA THR A 33 -5.14 -5.22 10.16
C THR A 33 -6.31 -4.26 9.89
N GLN A 34 -6.79 -3.52 10.89
CA GLN A 34 -7.84 -2.52 10.70
C GLN A 34 -7.45 -1.43 9.69
N LEU A 35 -6.23 -0.89 9.79
CA LEU A 35 -5.74 0.12 8.85
C LEU A 35 -5.60 -0.44 7.43
N LEU A 36 -5.21 -1.71 7.29
CA LEU A 36 -5.17 -2.40 6.02
C LEU A 36 -6.58 -2.53 5.43
N ASP A 37 -7.55 -2.98 6.23
CA ASP A 37 -8.94 -3.15 5.81
C ASP A 37 -9.54 -1.81 5.37
N GLU A 38 -9.39 -0.74 6.16
CA GLU A 38 -9.83 0.62 5.81
C GLU A 38 -9.24 1.10 4.47
N THR A 39 -7.95 0.84 4.24
CA THR A 39 -7.29 1.25 3.00
C THR A 39 -7.75 0.42 1.79
N ILE A 40 -7.96 -0.89 1.98
CA ILE A 40 -8.46 -1.77 0.92
C ILE A 40 -9.89 -1.41 0.55
N GLU A 41 -10.74 -1.06 1.51
CA GLU A 41 -12.09 -0.55 1.26
C GLU A 41 -12.06 0.74 0.42
N PHE A 42 -11.19 1.68 0.77
CA PHE A 42 -11.00 2.90 -0.03
C PHE A 42 -10.58 2.59 -1.47
N ILE A 43 -9.61 1.69 -1.67
CA ILE A 43 -9.15 1.29 -3.00
C ILE A 43 -10.26 0.59 -3.77
N HIS A 44 -11.08 -0.21 -3.09
CA HIS A 44 -12.21 -0.89 -3.73
C HIS A 44 -13.22 0.11 -4.29
N GLU A 45 -13.51 1.21 -3.58
CA GLU A 45 -14.35 2.29 -4.11
C GLU A 45 -13.69 3.00 -5.30
N MET A 46 -12.37 3.19 -5.29
CA MET A 46 -11.65 3.69 -6.47
C MET A 46 -11.78 2.74 -7.67
N VAL A 47 -11.67 1.42 -7.45
CA VAL A 47 -11.83 0.42 -8.49
C VAL A 47 -13.23 0.48 -9.10
N LYS A 48 -14.28 0.57 -8.29
CA LYS A 48 -15.66 0.73 -8.78
C LYS A 48 -15.81 1.97 -9.66
N ALA A 49 -15.35 3.13 -9.17
CA ALA A 49 -15.39 4.37 -9.95
C ALA A 49 -14.61 4.25 -11.27
N SER A 50 -13.48 3.54 -11.25
CA SER A 50 -12.69 3.20 -12.45
C SER A 50 -13.52 2.39 -13.45
N GLN A 51 -14.18 1.32 -12.98
CA GLN A 51 -15.00 0.43 -13.79
C GLN A 51 -16.19 1.15 -14.45
N GLU A 52 -16.85 2.06 -13.73
CA GLU A 52 -18.01 2.82 -14.24
C GLU A 52 -17.64 3.76 -15.41
N SER A 53 -16.40 4.21 -15.45
CA SER A 53 -15.91 5.23 -16.39
C SER A 53 -14.77 4.74 -17.27
N LEU A 54 -14.59 3.41 -17.37
CA LEU A 54 -13.47 2.79 -18.08
C LEU A 54 -13.62 2.98 -19.60
N ASP A 55 -12.62 3.60 -20.22
CA ASP A 55 -12.42 3.58 -21.66
C ASP A 55 -11.21 2.68 -22.00
N PRO A 56 -11.43 1.48 -22.55
CA PRO A 56 -10.35 0.57 -22.92
C PRO A 56 -9.35 1.14 -23.93
N SER A 57 -9.75 2.15 -24.71
CA SER A 57 -8.87 2.79 -25.70
C SER A 57 -7.95 3.86 -25.10
N ALA A 58 -8.25 4.32 -23.88
CA ALA A 58 -7.54 5.42 -23.22
C ALA A 58 -7.46 5.21 -21.69
N PRO A 59 -6.67 4.23 -21.21
CA PRO A 59 -6.51 3.99 -19.77
C PRO A 59 -5.88 5.19 -19.07
N ARG A 60 -6.51 5.67 -17.98
CA ARG A 60 -6.08 6.88 -17.27
C ARG A 60 -4.95 6.62 -16.27
N HIS A 61 -4.99 5.46 -15.63
CA HIS A 61 -4.05 5.08 -14.58
C HIS A 61 -3.93 3.56 -14.43
N PHE A 62 -3.12 3.14 -13.45
CA PHE A 62 -2.83 1.73 -13.16
C PHE A 62 -4.09 0.85 -13.05
N ILE A 63 -5.10 1.29 -12.29
CA ILE A 63 -6.35 0.54 -12.10
C ILE A 63 -7.05 0.25 -13.44
N ASP A 64 -7.23 1.26 -14.31
CA ASP A 64 -7.81 1.06 -15.65
C ASP A 64 -7.00 0.05 -16.47
N SER A 65 -5.67 0.18 -16.47
CA SER A 65 -4.78 -0.72 -17.21
C SER A 65 -4.91 -2.17 -16.73
N PHE A 66 -5.01 -2.37 -15.41
CA PHE A 66 -5.18 -3.69 -14.81
C PHE A 66 -6.57 -4.26 -15.14
N LEU A 67 -7.63 -3.45 -15.08
CA LEU A 67 -9.00 -3.86 -15.42
C LEU A 67 -9.11 -4.30 -16.89
N ILE A 68 -8.47 -3.58 -17.82
CA ILE A 68 -8.42 -3.98 -19.23
C ILE A 68 -7.72 -5.34 -19.36
N LYS A 69 -6.59 -5.51 -18.67
CA LYS A 69 -5.82 -6.76 -18.70
C LYS A 69 -6.59 -7.95 -18.11
N MET A 70 -7.36 -7.71 -17.04
CA MET A 70 -8.29 -8.71 -16.47
C MET A 70 -9.32 -9.18 -17.50
N GLU A 71 -9.86 -8.28 -18.33
CA GLU A 71 -10.83 -8.63 -19.36
C GLU A 71 -10.18 -9.36 -20.54
N GLU A 72 -8.96 -8.98 -20.94
CA GLU A 72 -8.18 -9.67 -21.97
C GLU A 72 -7.87 -11.12 -21.60
N GLU A 73 -7.59 -11.38 -20.32
CA GLU A 73 -7.16 -12.69 -19.81
C GLU A 73 -8.29 -13.48 -19.12
N LYS A 74 -9.55 -13.04 -19.20
CA LYS A 74 -10.67 -13.67 -18.48
C LYS A 74 -10.90 -15.16 -18.73
N ASN A 75 -10.38 -15.69 -19.84
CA ASN A 75 -10.50 -17.09 -20.22
C ASN A 75 -9.28 -17.93 -19.82
N ASP A 76 -8.23 -17.30 -19.30
CA ASP A 76 -7.05 -17.98 -18.79
C ASP A 76 -7.27 -18.32 -17.30
N PRO A 77 -7.41 -19.61 -16.93
CA PRO A 77 -7.61 -20.01 -15.54
C PRO A 77 -6.37 -19.78 -14.66
N ASP A 78 -5.19 -19.60 -15.25
CA ASP A 78 -3.92 -19.41 -14.55
C ASP A 78 -3.52 -17.93 -14.47
N THR A 79 -4.43 -17.00 -14.83
CA THR A 79 -4.16 -15.56 -14.80
C THR A 79 -4.01 -15.02 -13.36
N GLU A 80 -3.01 -14.15 -13.18
CA GLU A 80 -2.84 -13.36 -11.95
C GLU A 80 -3.69 -12.08 -11.96
N PHE A 81 -4.39 -11.79 -13.06
CA PHE A 81 -5.24 -10.61 -13.19
C PHE A 81 -6.64 -10.90 -12.66
N HIS A 82 -6.76 -10.81 -11.33
CA HIS A 82 -8.04 -10.91 -10.63
C HIS A 82 -8.18 -9.82 -9.56
N LEU A 83 -9.43 -9.53 -9.16
CA LEU A 83 -9.77 -8.40 -8.27
C LEU A 83 -8.92 -8.36 -6.99
N LYS A 84 -8.68 -9.52 -6.36
CA LYS A 84 -7.85 -9.59 -5.14
C LYS A 84 -6.43 -9.04 -5.36
N ASN A 85 -5.79 -9.39 -6.49
CA ASN A 85 -4.44 -8.92 -6.80
C ASN A 85 -4.45 -7.43 -7.17
N LEU A 86 -5.49 -6.96 -7.89
CA LEU A 86 -5.68 -5.53 -8.16
C LEU A 86 -5.69 -4.71 -6.85
N LEU A 87 -6.49 -5.14 -5.86
CA LEU A 87 -6.59 -4.43 -4.57
C LEU A 87 -5.25 -4.43 -3.82
N ILE A 88 -4.60 -5.58 -3.70
CA ILE A 88 -3.34 -5.73 -2.94
C ILE A 88 -2.20 -4.96 -3.62
N ILE A 89 -2.06 -5.04 -4.93
CA ILE A 89 -0.99 -4.35 -5.66
C ILE A 89 -1.21 -2.83 -5.61
N THR A 90 -2.45 -2.37 -5.78
CA THR A 90 -2.77 -0.94 -5.66
C THR A 90 -2.48 -0.43 -4.25
N HIS A 91 -2.81 -1.21 -3.21
CA HIS A 91 -2.47 -0.88 -1.83
C HIS A 91 -0.96 -0.74 -1.64
N ASN A 92 -0.20 -1.72 -2.10
CA ASN A 92 1.25 -1.70 -2.02
C ASN A 92 1.83 -0.46 -2.72
N LEU A 93 1.36 -0.13 -3.92
CA LEU A 93 1.82 1.05 -4.66
C LEU A 93 1.53 2.37 -3.91
N LEU A 94 0.33 2.51 -3.36
CA LEU A 94 -0.09 3.74 -2.67
C LEU A 94 0.62 3.91 -1.32
N ILE A 95 0.61 2.87 -0.47
CA ILE A 95 1.08 2.96 0.91
C ILE A 95 2.60 2.89 0.99
N VAL A 96 3.22 1.88 0.38
CA VAL A 96 4.68 1.69 0.48
C VAL A 96 5.41 2.90 -0.11
N GLY A 97 4.96 3.40 -1.27
CA GLY A 97 5.55 4.57 -1.92
C GLY A 97 5.42 5.83 -1.05
N SER A 98 4.21 6.12 -0.57
CA SER A 98 3.95 7.33 0.23
C SER A 98 4.71 7.34 1.55
N GLU A 99 4.84 6.18 2.20
CA GLU A 99 5.54 6.05 3.47
C GLU A 99 7.05 6.30 3.35
N ILE A 100 7.69 5.73 2.32
CA ILE A 100 9.12 5.90 2.07
C ILE A 100 9.44 7.35 1.74
N VAL A 101 8.65 7.98 0.87
CA VAL A 101 8.87 9.38 0.47
C VAL A 101 8.64 10.31 1.67
N SER A 102 7.53 10.14 2.41
CA SER A 102 7.22 10.94 3.60
C SER A 102 8.30 10.83 4.67
N THR A 103 8.78 9.62 4.93
CA THR A 103 9.85 9.38 5.92
C THR A 103 11.16 10.01 5.48
N THR A 104 11.57 9.80 4.24
CA THR A 104 12.80 10.39 3.68
C THR A 104 12.76 11.91 3.74
N LEU A 105 11.65 12.52 3.32
CA LEU A 105 11.47 13.97 3.40
C LEU A 105 11.53 14.47 4.84
N LYS A 106 10.85 13.79 5.78
CA LYS A 106 10.87 14.17 7.20
C LYS A 106 12.29 14.17 7.77
N TYR A 107 13.07 13.10 7.53
CA TYR A 107 14.44 13.02 8.03
C TYR A 107 15.39 13.96 7.27
N GLY A 108 15.17 14.15 5.97
CA GLY A 108 15.90 15.13 5.16
C GLY A 108 15.74 16.54 5.70
N LEU A 109 14.50 16.98 5.93
CA LEU A 109 14.20 18.28 6.51
C LEU A 109 14.76 18.43 7.93
N LEU A 110 14.62 17.41 8.79
CA LEU A 110 15.22 17.42 10.12
C LEU A 110 16.76 17.56 10.08
N THR A 111 17.39 16.94 9.08
CA THR A 111 18.83 17.02 8.88
C THR A 111 19.23 18.44 8.45
N LEU A 112 18.50 19.06 7.54
CA LEU A 112 18.73 20.46 7.13
C LEU A 112 18.60 21.43 8.32
N LEU A 113 17.60 21.25 9.20
CA LEU A 113 17.44 22.06 10.41
C LEU A 113 18.59 21.89 11.41
N LYS A 114 19.20 20.69 11.47
CA LYS A 114 20.32 20.40 12.37
C LYS A 114 21.65 20.96 11.85
N TYR A 115 21.80 21.07 10.53
CA TYR A 115 23.02 21.53 9.85
C TYR A 115 22.71 22.75 8.96
N PRO A 116 22.40 23.92 9.56
CA PRO A 116 22.00 25.12 8.82
C PRO A 116 23.06 25.61 7.83
N GLU A 117 24.34 25.29 8.05
CA GLU A 117 25.45 25.57 7.13
C GLU A 117 25.35 24.80 5.80
N ILE A 118 24.63 23.67 5.78
CA ILE A 118 24.33 22.91 4.56
C ILE A 118 23.09 23.49 3.87
N GLN A 119 22.08 23.91 4.63
CA GLN A 119 20.85 24.50 4.11
C GLN A 119 21.06 25.89 3.47
N GLY A 120 21.99 26.68 4.01
CA GLY A 120 22.29 28.05 3.56
C GLY A 120 23.27 28.14 2.39
N LYS A 121 23.70 27.02 1.81
CA LYS A 121 24.47 26.98 0.55
C LYS A 121 23.52 26.94 -0.64
#